data_AF-A0AAD7J9F7-F1
#
_entry.id   AF-A0AAD7J9F7-F1
#
_cell.length_a   1.000
_cell.length_b   1.000
_cell.length_c   1.000
_cell.angle_alpha   90.00
_cell.angle_beta   90.00
_cell.angle_gamma   90.00
#
_symmetry.space_group_name_H-M   'P 1'
#
loop_
_entity.id
_entity.type
_entity.pdbx_description
1 polymer ?
#
loop_
_entity_poly.entity_id
_entity_poly.type
_entity_poly.pdbx_seq_one_letter_code
_entity_poly.pdbx_strand_id
1 'polypeptide(L)'
;MPKDRPLDPIKVDARPFDVFDINEGSKKGVVDVIDAIRERSTLSKTEWASKTRIIQGDWLTTNNYRNGRRIRKDDIDSYERMDYGEDLSALFHHALQASHTIMKTHYGHAVRDPTSLTAHKGLLHRTWDINKPNYAASKSLIRHSLIARILHCVMVKNGSD
;
A
#
# COMPACT_ATOMS: atom_id res chain seq x y z
N MET A 1 -22.64 -10.97 -17.02
CA MET A 1 -21.33 -11.55 -17.42
C MET A 1 -20.22 -10.58 -17.02
N PRO A 2 -19.14 -11.04 -16.37
CA PRO A 2 -17.95 -10.22 -16.16
C PRO A 2 -17.37 -9.80 -17.52
N LYS A 3 -17.05 -8.52 -17.72
CA LYS A 3 -16.39 -8.05 -18.93
C LYS A 3 -14.87 -8.23 -18.76
N ASP A 4 -14.25 -8.87 -19.75
CA ASP A 4 -12.82 -9.21 -19.78
C ASP A 4 -11.90 -7.99 -20.01
N ARG A 5 -12.47 -6.79 -20.16
CA ARG A 5 -11.76 -5.55 -20.51
C ARG A 5 -11.98 -4.47 -19.45
N PRO A 6 -10.97 -3.62 -19.18
CA PRO A 6 -11.14 -2.47 -18.30
C PRO A 6 -12.30 -1.60 -18.78
N LEU A 7 -12.98 -0.96 -17.82
CA LEU A 7 -14.00 0.06 -18.10
C LEU A 7 -13.43 1.09 -19.09
N ASP A 8 -14.27 1.58 -20.01
CA ASP A 8 -13.86 2.64 -20.92
C ASP A 8 -13.36 3.85 -20.11
N PRO A 9 -12.20 4.43 -20.45
CA PRO A 9 -11.62 5.50 -19.66
C PRO A 9 -12.56 6.72 -19.69
N ILE A 10 -13.03 7.12 -18.51
CA ILE A 10 -13.82 8.34 -18.33
C ILE A 10 -12.85 9.47 -18.02
N LYS A 11 -12.82 10.51 -18.85
CA LYS A 11 -12.07 11.73 -18.54
C LYS A 11 -12.75 12.45 -17.38
N VAL A 12 -12.04 12.56 -16.25
CA VAL A 12 -12.49 13.33 -15.08
C VAL A 12 -11.87 14.73 -15.16
N ASP A 13 -12.63 15.78 -14.82
CA ASP A 13 -12.08 17.12 -14.58
C ASP A 13 -11.33 17.09 -13.25
N ALA A 14 -10.00 17.02 -13.32
CA ALA A 14 -9.12 17.06 -12.16
C ALA A 14 -8.46 18.45 -12.09
N ARG A 15 -8.63 19.13 -10.95
CA ARG A 15 -8.01 20.42 -10.66
C ARG A 15 -6.99 20.25 -9.54
N PRO A 16 -5.77 19.80 -9.85
CA PRO A 16 -4.75 19.59 -8.83
C PRO A 16 -4.43 20.93 -8.16
N PHE A 17 -4.21 20.90 -6.85
CA PHE A 17 -3.56 22.00 -6.17
C PHE A 17 -2.07 22.02 -6.53
N ASP A 18 -1.46 23.20 -6.43
CA ASP A 18 0.00 23.31 -6.48
C ASP A 18 0.65 22.70 -5.23
N VAL A 19 1.98 22.68 -5.21
CA VAL A 19 2.77 22.24 -4.06
C VAL A 19 2.46 23.08 -2.82
N PHE A 20 2.36 22.41 -1.67
CA PHE A 20 2.29 23.04 -0.36
C PHE A 20 3.68 23.02 0.28
N ASP A 21 4.18 24.16 0.73
CA ASP A 21 5.45 24.26 1.47
C ASP A 21 5.24 23.91 2.95
N ILE A 22 4.89 22.65 3.22
CA ILE A 22 4.57 22.14 4.54
C ILE A 22 5.20 20.75 4.72
N ASN A 23 5.86 20.53 5.85
CA ASN A 23 6.48 19.24 6.17
C ASN A 23 5.44 18.22 6.66
N GLU A 24 4.86 17.48 5.71
CA GLU A 24 3.91 16.38 5.96
C GLU A 24 4.51 15.19 6.75
N GLY A 25 5.84 15.13 6.90
CA GLY A 25 6.53 14.03 7.58
C GLY A 25 6.21 13.89 9.09
N SER A 26 5.41 14.79 9.65
CA SER A 26 4.99 14.76 11.06
C SER A 26 3.47 14.74 11.22
N LYS A 27 2.99 14.27 12.38
CA LYS A 27 1.56 14.28 12.73
C LYS A 27 0.94 15.67 12.63
N LYS A 28 1.67 16.69 13.12
CA LYS A 28 1.26 18.10 13.03
C LYS A 28 1.25 18.56 11.57
N GLY A 29 2.30 18.24 10.82
CA GLY A 29 2.39 18.61 9.41
C GLY A 29 1.26 18.06 8.55
N VAL A 30 0.79 16.83 8.79
CA VAL A 30 -0.40 16.29 8.11
C VAL A 30 -1.65 17.13 8.41
N VAL A 31 -1.83 17.56 9.66
CA VAL A 31 -2.94 18.46 10.04
C VAL A 31 -2.83 19.80 9.32
N ASP A 32 -1.63 20.38 9.32
CA ASP A 32 -1.33 21.67 8.68
C ASP A 32 -1.58 21.59 7.15
N VAL A 33 -1.19 20.49 6.49
CA VAL A 33 -1.48 20.24 5.08
C VAL A 33 -2.97 20.18 4.81
N ILE A 34 -3.74 19.46 5.64
CA ILE A 34 -5.19 19.35 5.42
C ILE A 34 -5.89 20.70 5.62
N ASP A 35 -5.46 21.47 6.61
CA ASP A 35 -6.00 22.82 6.81
C ASP A 35 -5.67 23.72 5.62
N ALA A 36 -4.45 23.66 5.09
CA ALA A 36 -4.07 24.40 3.88
C ALA A 36 -4.88 23.97 2.64
N ILE A 37 -5.16 22.67 2.47
CA ILE A 37 -6.01 22.17 1.39
C ILE A 37 -7.43 22.70 1.55
N ARG A 38 -8.00 22.68 2.77
CA ARG A 38 -9.31 23.24 3.06
C ARG A 38 -9.37 24.73 2.68
N GLU A 39 -8.40 25.52 3.15
CA GLU A 39 -8.33 26.96 2.88
C GLU A 39 -8.28 27.25 1.39
N ARG A 40 -7.43 26.52 0.67
CA ARG A 40 -7.29 26.67 -0.79
C ARG A 40 -8.52 26.17 -1.55
N SER A 41 -9.29 25.26 -0.96
CA SER A 41 -10.61 24.84 -1.46
C SER A 41 -11.72 25.85 -1.14
N THR A 42 -11.42 26.94 -0.41
CA THR A 42 -12.37 27.95 0.06
C THR A 42 -13.54 27.39 0.87
N LEU A 43 -13.36 26.23 1.51
CA LEU A 43 -14.41 25.59 2.30
C LEU A 43 -14.30 26.01 3.77
N SER A 44 -15.46 26.26 4.39
CA SER A 44 -15.51 26.39 5.84
C SER A 44 -15.17 25.06 6.52
N LYS A 45 -14.78 25.11 7.80
CA LYS A 45 -14.49 23.89 8.60
C LYS A 45 -15.71 22.95 8.68
N THR A 46 -16.91 23.52 8.79
CA THR A 46 -18.17 22.77 8.86
C THR A 46 -18.49 22.09 7.52
N GLU A 47 -18.38 22.80 6.40
CA GLU A 47 -18.55 22.21 5.06
C GLU A 47 -17.50 21.14 4.77
N TRP A 48 -16.26 21.38 5.17
CA TRP A 48 -15.19 20.41 5.01
C TRP A 48 -15.50 19.11 5.72
N ALA A 49 -15.88 19.20 7.00
CA ALA A 49 -16.17 18.07 7.86
C ALA A 49 -17.50 17.37 7.53
N SER A 50 -18.43 18.04 6.84
CA SER A 50 -19.73 17.48 6.46
C SER A 50 -19.67 16.31 5.47
N LYS A 51 -18.53 16.09 4.82
CA LYS A 51 -18.35 15.06 3.79
C LYS A 51 -17.16 14.18 4.12
N THR A 52 -17.33 12.88 3.92
CA THR A 52 -16.22 11.93 3.92
C THR A 52 -15.23 12.25 2.80
N ARG A 53 -13.93 12.23 3.12
CA ARG A 53 -12.84 12.48 2.19
C ARG A 53 -11.87 11.33 2.18
N ILE A 54 -11.56 10.85 0.99
CA ILE A 54 -10.53 9.82 0.82
C ILE A 54 -9.16 10.47 0.97
N ILE A 55 -8.42 10.05 1.99
CA ILE A 55 -7.04 10.49 2.23
C ILE A 55 -6.13 9.34 1.82
N GLN A 56 -5.44 9.52 0.69
CA GLN A 56 -4.50 8.55 0.15
C GLN A 56 -3.10 9.13 0.18
N GLY A 57 -2.16 8.38 0.74
CA GLY A 57 -0.76 8.74 0.80
C GLY A 57 0.13 7.52 0.94
N ASP A 58 1.40 7.76 1.21
CA ASP A 58 2.30 6.69 1.59
C ASP A 58 2.01 6.17 3.00
N TRP A 59 2.71 5.10 3.41
CA TRP A 59 2.51 4.53 4.74
C TRP A 59 2.75 5.55 5.86
N LEU A 60 3.74 6.45 5.72
CA LEU A 60 4.08 7.42 6.74
C LEU A 60 2.99 8.48 6.86
N THR A 61 2.52 9.04 5.74
CA THR A 61 1.39 9.96 5.67
C THR A 61 0.16 9.39 6.36
N THR A 62 -0.29 8.19 5.95
CA THR A 62 -1.50 7.58 6.51
C THR A 62 -1.32 7.25 8.00
N ASN A 63 -0.15 6.79 8.41
CA ASN A 63 0.13 6.54 9.83
C ASN A 63 0.13 7.84 10.65
N ASN A 64 0.70 8.93 10.11
CA ASN A 64 0.68 10.24 10.75
C ASN A 64 -0.74 10.80 10.87
N TYR A 65 -1.57 10.68 9.82
CA TYR A 65 -2.99 11.04 9.84
C TYR A 65 -3.74 10.32 10.96
N ARG A 66 -3.63 8.99 11.01
CA ARG A 66 -4.26 8.14 12.04
C ARG A 66 -3.86 8.53 13.44
N ASN A 67 -2.56 8.78 13.64
CA ASN A 67 -2.04 9.21 14.93
C ASN A 67 -2.51 10.62 15.31
N GLY A 68 -2.60 11.54 14.32
CA GLY A 68 -3.19 12.86 14.49
C GLY A 68 -4.63 12.75 14.98
N ARG A 69 -5.49 12.05 14.23
CA ARG A 69 -6.88 11.77 14.62
C ARG A 69 -6.99 11.16 16.01
N ARG A 70 -6.14 10.19 16.37
CA ARG A 70 -6.16 9.55 17.69
C ARG A 70 -5.84 10.53 18.83
N ILE A 71 -4.88 11.44 18.63
CA ILE A 71 -4.52 12.45 19.64
C ILE A 71 -5.63 13.47 19.80
N ARG A 72 -6.32 13.78 18.70
CA ARG A 72 -7.37 14.81 18.62
C ARG A 72 -8.76 14.26 18.90
N LYS A 73 -8.91 13.01 19.33
CA LYS A 73 -10.20 12.32 19.47
C LYS A 73 -11.21 13.06 20.38
N ASP A 74 -10.71 13.87 21.32
CA ASP A 74 -11.51 14.59 22.31
C ASP A 74 -11.61 16.10 21.96
N ASP A 75 -11.15 16.52 20.77
CA ASP A 75 -11.27 17.91 20.32
C ASP A 75 -12.75 18.30 20.13
N ILE A 76 -13.00 19.61 20.17
CA ILE A 76 -14.33 20.22 20.34
C ILE A 76 -15.30 19.84 19.20
N ASP A 77 -14.83 19.83 17.95
CA ASP A 77 -15.68 19.61 16.78
C ASP A 77 -15.13 18.55 15.82
N SER A 78 -15.97 18.13 14.88
CA SER A 78 -15.66 17.07 13.92
C SER A 78 -14.50 17.41 12.98
N TYR A 79 -14.29 18.70 12.71
CA TYR A 79 -13.17 19.16 11.89
C TYR A 79 -11.86 19.00 12.66
N GLU A 80 -11.82 19.49 13.89
CA GLU A 80 -10.64 19.38 14.75
C GLU A 80 -10.35 17.90 15.06
N ARG A 81 -11.36 17.07 15.29
CA ARG A 81 -11.15 15.62 15.47
C ARG A 81 -10.69 14.89 14.21
N MET A 82 -10.79 15.50 13.03
CA MET A 82 -10.47 14.89 11.73
C MET A 82 -11.36 13.67 11.39
N ASP A 83 -12.64 13.72 11.79
CA ASP A 83 -13.60 12.62 11.60
C ASP A 83 -13.96 12.41 10.12
N TYR A 84 -13.71 13.40 9.27
CA TYR A 84 -14.06 13.39 7.85
C TYR A 84 -13.17 12.51 6.97
N GLY A 85 -11.94 12.20 7.40
CA GLY A 85 -11.00 11.47 6.53
C GLY A 85 -11.10 9.96 6.68
N GLU A 86 -11.29 9.30 5.54
CA GLU A 86 -11.15 7.86 5.39
C GLU A 86 -9.81 7.54 4.74
N ASP A 87 -8.96 6.88 5.51
CA ASP A 87 -7.61 6.50 5.11
C ASP A 87 -7.62 5.37 4.08
N LEU A 88 -7.12 5.65 2.89
CA LEU A 88 -6.88 4.62 1.89
C LEU A 88 -5.37 4.44 1.69
N SER A 89 -4.87 3.26 2.05
CA SER A 89 -3.48 2.91 1.73
C SER A 89 -3.35 2.77 0.22
N ALA A 90 -2.33 3.40 -0.37
CA ALA A 90 -2.13 3.30 -1.81
C ALA A 90 -1.94 1.83 -2.23
N LEU A 91 -2.52 1.45 -3.39
CA LEU A 91 -2.48 0.07 -3.91
C LEU A 91 -1.05 -0.49 -4.01
N PHE A 92 -0.09 0.37 -4.35
CA PHE A 92 1.32 0.01 -4.35
C PHE A 92 1.84 -0.42 -2.97
N HIS A 93 1.46 0.26 -1.89
CA HIS A 93 1.85 -0.10 -0.52
C HIS A 93 1.24 -1.42 -0.07
N HIS A 94 0.01 -1.73 -0.50
CA HIS A 94 -0.57 -3.06 -0.26
C HIS A 94 0.25 -4.17 -0.93
N ALA A 95 0.61 -3.98 -2.19
CA ALA A 95 1.42 -4.96 -2.92
C ALA A 95 2.84 -5.09 -2.33
N LEU A 96 3.43 -3.97 -1.91
CA LEU A 96 4.72 -3.92 -1.22
C LEU A 96 4.67 -4.70 0.10
N GLN A 97 3.70 -4.39 0.96
CA GLN A 97 3.54 -5.04 2.25
C GLN A 97 3.22 -6.52 2.11
N ALA A 98 2.38 -6.92 1.15
CA ALA A 98 2.13 -8.32 0.84
C ALA A 98 3.42 -9.04 0.43
N SER A 99 4.25 -8.41 -0.40
CA SER A 99 5.55 -8.98 -0.80
C SER A 99 6.47 -9.15 0.41
N HIS A 100 6.58 -8.15 1.29
CA HIS A 100 7.36 -8.26 2.52
C HIS A 100 6.87 -9.37 3.44
N THR A 101 5.55 -9.46 3.66
CA THR A 101 4.96 -10.50 4.50
C THR A 101 5.24 -11.89 3.92
N ILE A 102 5.02 -12.11 2.61
CA ILE A 102 5.29 -13.39 1.96
C ILE A 102 6.77 -13.77 2.07
N MET A 103 7.68 -12.81 1.84
CA MET A 103 9.10 -13.07 2.04
C MET A 103 9.37 -13.49 3.48
N LYS A 104 8.83 -12.79 4.48
CA LYS A 104 9.05 -13.11 5.90
C LYS A 104 8.48 -14.47 6.31
N THR A 105 7.30 -14.85 5.84
CA THR A 105 6.62 -16.08 6.25
C THR A 105 7.06 -17.32 5.45
N HIS A 106 7.50 -17.14 4.20
CA HIS A 106 7.83 -18.24 3.29
C HIS A 106 9.29 -18.25 2.85
N TYR A 107 10.17 -17.46 3.49
CA TYR A 107 11.61 -17.52 3.17
C TYR A 107 12.16 -18.94 3.34
N GLY A 108 11.85 -19.57 4.47
CA GLY A 108 12.19 -20.96 4.78
C GLY A 108 13.68 -21.29 4.77
N HIS A 109 14.00 -22.58 4.74
CA HIS A 109 15.37 -23.10 4.72
C HIS A 109 15.64 -23.88 3.43
N ALA A 110 16.60 -23.44 2.63
CA ALA A 110 16.87 -24.02 1.31
C ALA A 110 17.13 -25.54 1.31
N VAL A 111 17.78 -26.06 2.35
CA VAL A 111 18.16 -27.49 2.43
C VAL A 111 17.02 -28.36 2.97
N ARG A 112 16.27 -27.86 3.95
CA ARG A 112 15.20 -28.62 4.63
C ARG A 112 13.84 -28.48 3.94
N ASP A 113 13.66 -27.40 3.20
CA ASP A 113 12.45 -27.08 2.47
C ASP A 113 12.83 -26.64 1.05
N PRO A 114 12.89 -27.58 0.09
CA PRO A 114 13.18 -27.27 -1.31
C PRO A 114 12.09 -26.40 -1.95
N THR A 115 10.92 -26.27 -1.33
CA THR A 115 9.82 -25.42 -1.80
C THR A 115 9.88 -24.00 -1.23
N SER A 116 10.87 -23.73 -0.37
CA SER A 116 11.08 -22.42 0.25
C SER A 116 11.53 -21.36 -0.75
N LEU A 117 11.23 -20.10 -0.46
CA LEU A 117 11.71 -19.00 -1.30
C LEU A 117 13.25 -18.92 -1.30
N THR A 118 13.93 -19.38 -0.24
CA THR A 118 15.40 -19.44 -0.18
C THR A 118 15.95 -20.45 -1.19
N ALA A 119 15.35 -21.64 -1.30
CA ALA A 119 15.76 -22.64 -2.30
C ALA A 119 15.63 -22.08 -3.72
N HIS A 120 14.47 -21.51 -4.05
CA HIS A 120 14.23 -20.90 -5.35
C HIS A 120 15.11 -19.66 -5.61
N LYS A 121 15.43 -18.87 -4.59
CA LYS A 121 16.37 -17.73 -4.71
C LYS A 121 17.77 -18.22 -5.10
N GLY A 122 18.22 -19.32 -4.51
CA GLY A 122 19.49 -19.98 -4.82
C GLY A 122 19.51 -20.55 -6.25
N LEU A 123 18.48 -21.32 -6.61
CA LEU A 123 18.34 -21.91 -7.95
C LEU A 123 18.27 -20.86 -9.08
N LEU A 124 17.63 -19.73 -8.82
CA LEU A 124 17.53 -18.62 -9.78
C LEU A 124 18.70 -17.63 -9.67
N HIS A 125 19.74 -17.94 -8.89
CA HIS A 125 20.95 -17.14 -8.71
C HIS A 125 20.68 -15.66 -8.36
N ARG A 126 19.68 -15.38 -7.51
CA ARG A 126 19.29 -13.99 -7.19
C ARG A 126 20.10 -13.39 -6.04
N THR A 127 20.70 -12.23 -6.30
CA THR A 127 21.60 -11.50 -5.38
C THR A 127 20.94 -10.24 -4.84
N TRP A 128 20.16 -10.37 -3.76
CA TRP A 128 19.62 -9.23 -3.01
C TRP A 128 19.38 -9.60 -1.55
N ASP A 129 19.36 -8.59 -0.67
CA ASP A 129 19.21 -8.74 0.78
C ASP A 129 17.75 -9.05 1.15
N ILE A 130 17.56 -10.18 1.83
CA ILE A 130 16.25 -10.63 2.30
C ILE A 130 15.66 -9.75 3.40
N ASN A 131 16.51 -9.13 4.22
CA ASN A 131 16.06 -8.26 5.32
C ASN A 131 15.64 -6.88 4.80
N LYS A 132 16.03 -6.55 3.57
CA LYS A 132 15.61 -5.36 2.83
C LYS A 132 15.14 -5.77 1.43
N PRO A 133 14.04 -6.57 1.34
CA PRO A 133 13.61 -7.12 0.08
C PRO A 133 13.25 -6.00 -0.89
N ASN A 134 13.96 -5.90 -2.01
CA ASN A 134 13.53 -5.03 -3.09
C ASN A 134 12.18 -5.54 -3.61
N TYR A 135 11.18 -4.65 -3.72
CA TYR A 135 9.84 -5.01 -4.15
C TYR A 135 9.80 -5.79 -5.46
N ALA A 136 10.47 -5.29 -6.50
CA ALA A 136 10.48 -5.91 -7.82
C ALA A 136 11.16 -7.29 -7.78
N ALA A 137 12.30 -7.38 -7.09
CA ALA A 137 13.05 -8.61 -6.98
C ALA A 137 12.27 -9.70 -6.19
N SER A 138 11.63 -9.29 -5.10
CA SER A 138 10.82 -10.15 -4.23
C SER A 138 9.55 -10.60 -4.92
N LYS A 139 8.79 -9.68 -5.51
CA LYS A 139 7.59 -9.99 -6.30
C LYS A 139 7.89 -10.98 -7.42
N SER A 140 9.00 -10.76 -8.13
CA SER A 140 9.43 -11.66 -9.20
C SER A 140 9.79 -13.04 -8.65
N LEU A 141 10.52 -13.14 -7.53
CA LEU A 141 10.86 -14.43 -6.91
C LEU A 141 9.60 -15.19 -6.46
N ILE A 142 8.68 -14.50 -5.78
CA ILE A 142 7.39 -15.07 -5.33
C ILE A 142 6.62 -15.63 -6.52
N ARG A 143 6.54 -14.87 -7.63
CA ARG A 143 5.87 -15.35 -8.85
C ARG A 143 6.52 -16.58 -9.44
N HIS A 144 7.84 -16.58 -9.61
CA HIS A 144 8.56 -17.75 -10.17
C HIS A 144 8.35 -18.98 -9.28
N SER A 145 8.48 -18.81 -7.96
CA SER A 145 8.23 -19.86 -6.99
C SER A 145 6.81 -20.42 -7.08
N LEU A 146 5.79 -19.55 -7.19
CA LEU A 146 4.41 -19.99 -7.30
C LEU A 146 4.15 -20.75 -8.60
N ILE A 147 4.63 -20.23 -9.73
CA ILE A 147 4.47 -20.86 -11.04
C ILE A 147 5.15 -22.23 -11.06
N ALA A 148 6.40 -22.33 -10.60
CA ALA A 148 7.13 -23.59 -10.54
C ALA A 148 6.39 -24.64 -9.71
N ARG A 149 5.80 -24.24 -8.58
CA ARG A 149 5.01 -25.15 -7.74
C ARG A 149 3.71 -25.59 -8.39
N ILE A 150 3.00 -24.68 -9.07
CA ILE A 150 1.79 -25.03 -9.82
C ILE A 150 2.14 -26.04 -10.92
N LEU A 151 3.21 -25.79 -11.67
CA LEU A 151 3.67 -26.71 -12.72
C LEU A 151 4.03 -28.08 -12.16
N HIS A 152 4.79 -28.14 -11.07
CA HIS A 152 5.14 -29.39 -10.39
C HIS A 152 3.88 -30.17 -9.94
N CYS A 153 2.90 -29.50 -9.32
CA CYS A 153 1.64 -30.14 -8.94
C CYS A 153 0.87 -30.72 -10.13
N VAL A 154 0.92 -30.05 -11.30
CA VAL A 154 0.29 -30.55 -12.54
C VAL A 154 1.07 -31.75 -13.10
N MET A 155 2.40 -31.71 -13.09
CA MET A 155 3.26 -32.80 -13.55
C MET A 155 3.06 -34.08 -12.74
N VAL A 156 3.09 -33.96 -11.41
CA VAL A 156 2.83 -35.08 -10.48
C VAL A 156 1.43 -35.66 -10.70
N LYS A 157 0.41 -34.81 -10.90
CA LYS A 157 -0.95 -35.27 -11.18
C LYS A 157 -1.05 -36.04 -12.51
N ASN A 158 -0.25 -35.67 -13.51
CA ASN A 158 -0.26 -36.29 -14.83
C ASN A 158 0.70 -37.48 -14.97
N GLY A 159 1.33 -37.94 -13.87
CA GLY A 159 2.26 -39.07 -13.88
C GLY A 159 3.54 -38.81 -14.69
N SER A 160 3.90 -37.54 -14.87
CA SER A 160 5.10 -37.11 -15.59
C SER A 160 6.14 -36.67 -14.57
N ASP A 161 6.87 -37.63 -14.00
CA ASP A 161 8.10 -37.39 -13.23
C ASP A 161 9.33 -37.77 -14.07
#